data_AF-A0A2Z5G1D0-F1
#
_entry.id   AF-A0A2Z5G1D0-F1
#
_cell.length_a   1.000
_cell.length_b   1.000
_cell.length_c   1.000
_cell.angle_alpha   90.00
_cell.angle_beta   90.00
_cell.angle_gamma   90.00
#
_symmetry.space_group_name_H-M   'P 1'
#
loop_
_entity.id
_entity.type
_entity.pdbx_description
1 polymer ?
#
loop_
_entity_poly.entity_id
_entity_poly.type
_entity_poly.pdbx_seq_one_letter_code
_entity_poly.pdbx_strand_id
1 'polypeptide(L)'
;MQCSVSLAEALIQAKDYAHARQTLQDVTAPTERSGMRLRLARIYYLQATASRLSGNSQEAWNEYREAMTLLNAVRSEPGAENILRRSDLKAIFDDCNRWVGVAATKTNS
;
A
#
# COMPACT_ATOMS: atom_id res chain seq x y z
N MET A 1 1.63 -11.96 -12.25
CA MET A 1 1.71 -10.75 -11.39
C MET A 1 0.60 -10.68 -10.36
N GLN A 2 -0.67 -10.87 -10.70
CA GLN A 2 -1.76 -10.91 -9.68
C GLN A 2 -1.52 -12.00 -8.63
N CYS A 3 -0.97 -13.15 -9.04
CA CYS A 3 -0.57 -14.23 -8.12
C CYS A 3 0.44 -13.80 -7.06
N SER A 4 1.38 -12.91 -7.39
CA SER A 4 2.40 -12.44 -6.44
C SER A 4 1.80 -11.55 -5.35
N VAL A 5 0.82 -10.71 -5.70
CA VAL A 5 0.10 -9.87 -4.72
C VAL A 5 -0.74 -10.74 -3.78
N SER A 6 -1.46 -11.73 -4.32
CA SER A 6 -2.23 -12.67 -3.49
C SER A 6 -1.33 -13.56 -2.62
N LEU A 7 -0.16 -13.97 -3.13
CA LEU A 7 0.84 -14.69 -2.35
C LEU A 7 1.35 -13.85 -1.18
N ALA A 8 1.69 -12.57 -1.44
CA ALA A 8 2.13 -11.67 -0.39
C ALA A 8 1.06 -11.44 0.69
N GLU A 9 -0.21 -11.32 0.30
CA GLU A 9 -1.33 -11.25 1.26
C GLU A 9 -1.40 -12.50 2.15
N ALA A 10 -1.27 -13.69 1.57
CA ALA A 10 -1.24 -14.93 2.33
C ALA A 10 -0.03 -15.01 3.28
N LEU A 11 1.15 -14.58 2.83
CA LEU A 11 2.37 -14.52 3.64
C LEU A 11 2.22 -13.55 4.82
N ILE A 12 1.59 -12.38 4.61
CA ILE A 12 1.27 -11.45 5.70
C ILE A 12 0.35 -12.10 6.74
N GLN A 13 -0.69 -12.83 6.30
CA GLN A 13 -1.58 -13.55 7.22
C GLN A 13 -0.85 -14.68 7.96
N ALA A 14 0.12 -15.33 7.31
CA ALA A 14 1.01 -16.31 7.91
C ALA A 14 2.08 -15.69 8.83
N LYS A 15 2.11 -14.36 8.98
CA LYS A 15 3.12 -13.57 9.71
C LYS A 15 4.53 -13.68 9.13
N ASP A 16 4.64 -14.13 7.89
CA ASP A 16 5.89 -14.21 7.14
C ASP A 16 6.13 -12.90 6.38
N TYR A 17 6.41 -11.85 7.16
CA TYR A 17 6.54 -10.49 6.63
C TYR A 17 7.78 -10.34 5.74
N ALA A 18 8.84 -11.12 5.98
CA ALA A 18 10.07 -11.05 5.20
C ALA A 18 9.83 -11.55 3.76
N HIS A 19 9.24 -12.74 3.59
CA HIS A 19 8.94 -13.25 2.26
C HIS A 19 7.82 -12.44 1.58
N ALA A 20 6.86 -11.90 2.33
CA ALA A 20 5.85 -11.01 1.77
C ALA A 20 6.48 -9.75 1.15
N ARG A 21 7.39 -9.09 1.87
CA ARG A 21 8.09 -7.89 1.38
C ARG A 21 8.93 -8.20 0.15
N GLN A 22 9.70 -9.28 0.16
CA GLN A 22 10.50 -9.69 -1.00
C GLN A 22 9.62 -9.93 -2.23
N THR A 23 8.53 -10.70 -2.08
CA THR A 23 7.57 -10.98 -3.16
C THR A 23 6.99 -9.69 -3.75
N LEU A 24 6.69 -8.70 -2.90
CA LEU A 24 6.15 -7.41 -3.33
C LEU A 24 7.21 -6.54 -4.01
N GLN A 25 8.44 -6.51 -3.50
CA GLN A 25 9.56 -5.78 -4.10
C GLN A 25 9.85 -6.28 -5.52
N ASP A 26 9.85 -7.60 -5.73
CA ASP A 26 10.10 -8.22 -7.04
C ASP A 26 9.09 -7.76 -8.13
N VAL A 27 7.86 -7.45 -7.73
CA VAL A 27 6.80 -7.01 -8.66
C VAL A 27 6.57 -5.50 -8.68
N THR A 28 7.26 -4.72 -7.84
CA THR A 28 7.11 -3.27 -7.76
C THR A 28 7.59 -2.60 -9.05
N ALA A 29 8.87 -2.74 -9.41
CA ALA A 29 9.45 -2.11 -10.60
C ALA A 29 8.79 -2.52 -11.93
N PRO A 30 8.41 -3.80 -12.17
CA PRO A 30 7.59 -4.16 -13.32
C PRO A 30 6.21 -3.47 -13.35
N THR A 31 5.57 -3.31 -12.20
CA THR A 31 4.25 -2.67 -12.11
C THR A 31 4.32 -1.16 -12.36
N GLU A 32 5.35 -0.50 -11.82
CA GLU A 32 5.67 0.90 -12.11
C GLU A 32 5.85 1.14 -13.60
N ARG A 33 6.70 0.34 -14.26
CA ARG A 33 6.96 0.43 -15.71
C ARG A 33 5.72 0.22 -16.56
N SER A 34 4.77 -0.57 -16.07
CA SER A 34 3.51 -0.83 -16.77
C SER A 34 2.46 0.29 -16.58
N GLY A 35 2.74 1.31 -15.76
CA GLY A 35 1.84 2.44 -15.51
C GLY A 35 0.58 2.10 -14.70
N MET A 36 0.54 0.95 -14.02
CA MET A 36 -0.67 0.44 -13.36
C MET A 36 -0.83 0.99 -11.94
N ARG A 37 -1.17 2.28 -11.85
CA ARG A 37 -1.19 3.07 -10.59
C ARG A 37 -2.00 2.43 -9.46
N LEU A 38 -3.21 1.93 -9.72
CA LEU A 38 -4.04 1.27 -8.69
C LEU A 38 -3.40 -0.01 -8.16
N ARG A 39 -2.72 -0.79 -9.02
CA ARG A 39 -2.02 -2.00 -8.58
C ARG A 39 -0.79 -1.63 -7.77
N LEU A 40 -0.04 -0.63 -8.22
CA LEU A 40 1.12 -0.12 -7.50
C LEU A 40 0.74 0.41 -6.10
N ALA A 41 -0.38 1.12 -5.99
CA ALA A 41 -0.92 1.56 -4.70
C ALA A 41 -1.21 0.39 -3.76
N ARG A 42 -1.80 -0.71 -4.26
CA ARG A 42 -2.02 -1.93 -3.47
C ARG A 42 -0.71 -2.59 -3.04
N ILE A 43 0.31 -2.61 -3.91
CA ILE A 43 1.63 -3.16 -3.57
C ILE A 43 2.25 -2.38 -2.41
N TYR A 44 2.29 -1.05 -2.49
CA TYR A 44 2.81 -0.21 -1.41
C TYR A 44 2.01 -0.36 -0.13
N TYR A 45 0.68 -0.46 -0.20
CA TYR A 45 -0.16 -0.71 0.98
C TYR A 45 0.17 -2.03 1.67
N LEU A 46 0.41 -3.10 0.92
CA LEU A 46 0.77 -4.41 1.47
C LEU A 46 2.19 -4.41 2.04
N GLN A 47 3.13 -3.74 1.38
CA GLN A 47 4.49 -3.54 1.90
C GLN A 47 4.43 -2.79 3.24
N ALA A 48 3.69 -1.67 3.28
CA ALA A 48 3.47 -0.89 4.49
C ALA A 48 2.87 -1.71 5.63
N THR A 49 1.91 -2.58 5.30
CA THR A 49 1.27 -3.47 6.27
C THR A 49 2.25 -4.50 6.81
N ALA A 50 3.07 -5.11 5.95
CA ALA A 50 4.12 -6.03 6.38
C ALA A 50 5.17 -5.33 7.25
N SER A 51 5.66 -4.15 6.83
CA SER A 51 6.61 -3.32 7.58
C SER A 51 6.06 -2.91 8.94
N ARG A 52 4.77 -2.52 9.02
CA ARG A 52 4.11 -2.16 10.28
C ARG A 52 4.05 -3.35 11.23
N LEU A 53 3.64 -4.51 10.71
CA LEU A 53 3.49 -5.72 11.51
C LEU A 53 4.83 -6.33 11.94
N SER A 54 5.92 -6.05 11.21
CA SER A 54 7.28 -6.41 11.59
C SER A 54 7.95 -5.39 12.53
N GLY A 55 7.28 -4.29 12.89
CA GLY A 55 7.79 -3.25 13.78
C GLY A 55 8.55 -2.10 13.09
N ASN A 56 8.70 -2.13 11.77
CA ASN A 56 9.38 -1.09 10.99
C ASN A 56 8.46 0.11 10.73
N SER A 57 8.15 0.87 11.80
CA SER A 57 7.14 1.93 11.75
C SER A 57 7.47 3.08 10.77
N GLN A 58 8.75 3.42 10.61
CA GLN A 58 9.19 4.48 9.68
C GLN A 58 9.00 4.05 8.21
N GLU A 59 9.41 2.83 7.89
CA GLU A 59 9.27 2.27 6.55
C GLU A 59 7.79 2.11 6.19
N ALA A 60 7.00 1.59 7.12
CA ALA A 60 5.55 1.49 6.96
C ALA A 60 4.90 2.84 6.66
N TRP A 61 5.30 3.91 7.36
CA TRP A 61 4.76 5.24 7.11
C TRP A 61 5.08 5.76 5.70
N ASN A 62 6.33 5.61 5.25
CA ASN A 62 6.74 5.99 3.90
C ASN A 62 5.90 5.23 2.85
N GLU A 63 5.77 3.92 3.00
CA GLU A 63 5.04 3.05 2.06
C GLU A 63 3.52 3.37 2.06
N TYR A 64 2.90 3.64 3.22
CA TYR A 64 1.50 4.08 3.28
C TYR A 64 1.30 5.44 2.58
N ARG A 65 2.27 6.36 2.70
CA ARG A 65 2.22 7.66 2.04
C ARG A 65 2.32 7.53 0.52
N GLU A 66 3.15 6.64 0.00
CA GLU A 66 3.24 6.36 -1.45
C GLU A 66 1.93 5.77 -1.98
N ALA A 67 1.36 4.78 -1.28
CA ALA A 67 0.05 4.21 -1.63
C ALA A 67 -1.04 5.30 -1.68
N MET A 68 -1.09 6.16 -0.67
CA MET A 68 -2.07 7.26 -0.61
C MET A 68 -1.87 8.28 -1.74
N THR A 69 -0.62 8.60 -2.09
CA THR A 69 -0.29 9.53 -3.18
C THR A 69 -0.80 9.00 -4.52
N LEU A 70 -0.58 7.71 -4.81
CA LEU A 70 -1.07 7.08 -6.03
C LEU A 70 -2.60 7.03 -6.09
N LEU A 71 -3.28 6.73 -4.98
CA LEU A 71 -4.75 6.71 -4.93
C LEU A 71 -5.33 8.11 -5.15
N ASN A 72 -4.72 9.15 -4.57
CA ASN A 72 -5.12 10.53 -4.80
C ASN A 72 -4.88 10.95 -6.26
N ALA A 73 -3.76 10.54 -6.86
CA ALA A 73 -3.46 10.81 -8.25
C ALA A 73 -4.52 10.21 -9.18
N VAL A 74 -4.89 8.93 -8.96
CA VAL A 74 -5.94 8.27 -9.76
C VAL A 74 -7.30 8.93 -9.55
N ARG A 75 -7.68 9.26 -8.30
CA ARG A 75 -8.95 9.95 -8.03
C ARG A 75 -9.05 11.31 -8.74
N SER A 76 -7.92 11.97 -8.98
CA SER A 76 -7.87 13.28 -9.63
C SER A 76 -7.96 13.19 -11.17
N GLU A 77 -7.97 11.98 -11.74
CA GLU A 77 -8.15 11.79 -13.18
C GLU A 77 -9.63 12.04 -13.59
N PRO A 78 -9.89 12.70 -14.73
CA PRO A 78 -11.24 12.89 -15.22
C PRO A 78 -11.99 11.57 -15.40
N GLY A 79 -13.18 11.44 -14.81
CA GLY A 79 -14.01 10.23 -14.86
C GLY A 79 -13.66 9.17 -13.81
N ALA A 80 -12.64 9.41 -12.97
CA ALA A 80 -12.24 8.51 -11.88
C ALA A 80 -12.66 9.03 -10.48
N GLU A 81 -13.53 10.03 -10.40
CA GLU A 81 -13.91 10.71 -9.16
C GLU A 81 -14.53 9.73 -8.14
N ASN A 82 -15.18 8.69 -8.66
CA ASN A 82 -15.83 7.65 -7.87
C ASN A 82 -14.95 6.41 -7.64
N ILE A 83 -13.68 6.40 -8.05
CA ILE A 83 -12.83 5.21 -7.96
C ILE A 83 -12.68 4.70 -6.52
N LEU A 84 -12.60 5.61 -5.55
CA LEU A 84 -12.53 5.29 -4.11
C LEU A 84 -13.89 4.93 -3.49
N ARG A 85 -14.99 4.91 -4.26
CA ARG A 85 -16.26 4.32 -3.80
C ARG A 85 -16.25 2.81 -3.85
N ARG A 86 -15.34 2.20 -4.61
CA ARG A 86 -15.13 0.76 -4.56
C ARG A 86 -14.66 0.37 -3.16
N SER A 87 -15.32 -0.61 -2.56
CA SER A 87 -15.09 -1.00 -1.17
C SER A 87 -13.65 -1.40 -0.88
N ASP A 88 -12.99 -2.10 -1.81
CA ASP A 88 -11.60 -2.50 -1.71
C ASP A 88 -10.64 -1.29 -1.66
N LEU A 89 -10.82 -0.34 -2.57
CA LEU A 89 -9.97 0.86 -2.64
C LEU A 89 -10.25 1.83 -1.50
N LYS A 90 -11.51 1.92 -1.05
CA LYS A 90 -11.88 2.72 0.12
C LYS A 90 -11.19 2.21 1.37
N ALA A 91 -11.22 0.90 1.61
CA ALA A 91 -10.59 0.30 2.79
C ALA A 91 -9.08 0.57 2.81
N ILE A 92 -8.40 0.40 1.67
CA ILE A 92 -6.97 0.72 1.54
C ILE A 92 -6.72 2.20 1.85
N PHE A 93 -7.51 3.10 1.26
CA PHE A 93 -7.35 4.55 1.44
C PHE A 93 -7.55 4.98 2.90
N ASP A 94 -8.60 4.49 3.55
CA ASP A 94 -8.91 4.79 4.95
C ASP A 94 -7.77 4.31 5.88
N ASP A 95 -7.24 3.11 5.65
CA ASP A 95 -6.12 2.58 6.43
C ASP A 95 -4.83 3.39 6.20
N CYS A 96 -4.51 3.75 4.95
CA CYS A 96 -3.37 4.62 4.66
C CYS A 96 -3.52 5.97 5.40
N ASN A 97 -4.70 6.58 5.34
CA ASN A 97 -4.97 7.85 6.01
C ASN A 97 -4.82 7.73 7.53
N ARG A 98 -5.31 6.64 8.11
CA ARG A 98 -5.14 6.35 9.54
C ARG A 98 -3.66 6.25 9.92
N TRP A 99 -2.86 5.46 9.22
CA TRP A 99 -1.47 5.22 9.60
C TRP A 99 -0.54 6.39 9.29
N VAL A 100 -0.81 7.12 8.22
CA VAL A 100 -0.10 8.37 7.92
C VAL A 100 -0.42 9.43 8.99
N GLY A 101 -1.69 9.56 9.39
CA GLY A 101 -2.14 10.49 10.43
C GLY A 101 -1.62 10.14 11.83
N VAL A 102 -1.58 8.86 12.19
CA VAL A 102 -1.04 8.40 13.49
C VAL A 102 0.44 8.75 13.64
N ALA A 103 1.26 8.60 12.60
CA ALA A 103 2.68 8.96 12.70
C ALA A 103 2.89 10.47 12.90
N ALA A 104 2.07 11.32 12.26
CA ALA A 104 2.14 12.77 12.45
C ALA A 104 1.90 13.20 13.91
N THR A 105 1.13 12.41 14.68
CA THR A 105 0.91 12.67 16.12
C THR A 105 2.08 12.23 17.00
N LYS A 106 2.90 11.26 16.57
CA LYS A 106 4.05 10.77 17.36
C LYS A 106 5.31 11.62 17.21
N THR A 107 5.40 12.48 16.19
CA THR A 107 6.56 13.35 15.95
C THR A 107 6.50 14.66 16.78
N ASN A 108 5.36 14.96 17.41
CA ASN A 108 5.14 16.17 18.23
C ASN A 108 5.20 15.89 19.74
N SER A 109 6.01 14.93 20.21
CA SER A 109 6.17 14.60 21.64
C SER A 109 7.62 14.45 22.03
#